data_AF-A0A059XAJ3-F1
#
_entry.id   AF-A0A059XAJ3-F1
#
_cell.length_a   1.000
_cell.length_b   1.000
_cell.length_c   1.000
_cell.angle_alpha   90.00
_cell.angle_beta   90.00
_cell.angle_gamma   90.00
#
_symmetry.space_group_name_H-M   'P 1'
#
loop_
_entity.id
_entity.type
_entity.pdbx_description
1 polymer ?
#
loop_
_entity_poly.entity_id
_entity_poly.type
_entity_poly.pdbx_seq_one_letter_code
_entity_poly.pdbx_strand_id
1 'polypeptide(L)'
;VKWAFGYPGELSASAQPAIAGGRVFVGSPNGYVYSLSAETGCVFWYFQASAAVRGAISIGRVDTASGRRDAAFFGDLGGNVYAVDAGTGEVLWKKKVDEHPLARVTGSVTLYNNRLFVGTASGEEIASVATDYACCTFRGSLMALNAATGATLWKTYTVDEPRATKKNKAGTQMWGPSGAPIWTAPTIDPQRNIVYVTTGDNYSDPTTANSDAFMAFDRDTGKILWSRQMTPNDAYTSSCRMPDKTNCPDANGPDVDFASSAILVSLGGGKRALVAGQKSGVVHAVDPDHEGMVLWSIRIGKGGTIGGVQWGSSADANNAYVALSDAGRISLTYTASSDIDSKAGGGMFALRLKDGQKVWYTPAP
;
A
#
# COMPACT_ATOMS: atom_id res chain seq x y z
N VAL A 1 20.31 23.39 4.62
CA VAL A 1 18.86 23.34 4.32
C VAL A 1 18.50 24.56 3.49
N LYS A 2 17.88 24.41 2.30
CA LYS A 2 17.45 25.55 1.46
C LYS A 2 16.14 26.17 1.95
N TRP A 3 15.16 25.33 2.25
CA TRP A 3 13.92 25.66 2.93
C TRP A 3 13.37 24.41 3.62
N ALA A 4 12.41 24.59 4.53
CA ALA A 4 11.66 23.52 5.17
C ALA A 4 10.19 23.94 5.26
N PHE A 5 9.28 22.98 5.13
CA PHE A 5 7.84 23.20 5.26
C PHE A 5 7.32 22.33 6.41
N GLY A 6 6.77 22.97 7.44
CA GLY A 6 6.12 22.29 8.55
C GLY A 6 4.62 22.19 8.31
N TYR A 7 4.06 20.99 8.46
CA TYR A 7 2.62 20.80 8.44
C TYR A 7 2.00 21.43 9.69
N PRO A 8 1.06 22.39 9.56
CA PRO A 8 0.44 23.03 10.72
C PRO A 8 -0.26 22.02 11.62
N GLY A 9 0.12 21.98 12.90
CA GLY A 9 -0.49 21.13 13.92
C GLY A 9 -0.13 19.64 13.85
N GLU A 10 0.85 19.27 13.03
CA GLU A 10 1.20 17.87 12.78
C GLU A 10 2.59 17.52 13.29
N LEU A 11 2.71 16.28 13.79
CA LEU A 11 3.94 15.73 14.34
C LEU A 11 4.53 14.64 13.45
N SER A 12 3.87 14.32 12.33
CA SER A 12 4.31 13.25 11.43
C SER A 12 4.18 13.66 9.96
N ALA A 13 5.01 13.04 9.13
CA ALA A 13 4.97 13.17 7.68
C ALA A 13 5.14 11.75 7.10
N SER A 14 4.20 11.33 6.26
CA SER A 14 4.21 9.98 5.68
C SER A 14 4.04 9.96 4.17
N ALA A 15 3.51 11.03 3.57
CA ALA A 15 3.36 11.13 2.12
C ALA A 15 4.69 11.45 1.44
N GLN A 16 4.96 10.76 0.35
CA GLN A 16 6.08 11.05 -0.53
C GLN A 16 5.74 12.28 -1.39
N PRO A 17 6.60 13.31 -1.44
CA PRO A 17 6.36 14.47 -2.29
C PRO A 17 6.51 14.11 -3.77
N ALA A 18 5.65 14.69 -4.61
CA ALA A 18 5.76 14.63 -6.06
C ALA A 18 6.24 15.97 -6.61
N ILE A 19 7.15 15.96 -7.57
CA ILE A 19 7.70 17.18 -8.19
C ILE A 19 7.26 17.25 -9.65
N ALA A 20 6.56 18.33 -10.02
CA ALA A 20 6.15 18.57 -11.40
C ALA A 20 6.00 20.08 -11.66
N GLY A 21 6.43 20.55 -12.83
CA GLY A 21 6.23 21.95 -13.25
C GLY A 21 6.79 23.01 -12.29
N GLY A 22 7.94 22.73 -11.64
CA GLY A 22 8.54 23.64 -10.65
C GLY A 22 7.83 23.67 -9.29
N ARG A 23 6.93 22.71 -9.03
CA ARG A 23 6.12 22.62 -7.81
C ARG A 23 6.35 21.31 -7.09
N VAL A 24 6.17 21.34 -5.77
CA VAL A 24 6.13 20.17 -4.89
C VAL A 24 4.69 19.94 -4.48
N PHE A 25 4.17 18.75 -4.69
CA PHE A 25 2.84 18.33 -4.25
C PHE A 25 2.98 17.32 -3.13
N VAL A 26 2.32 17.54 -1.99
CA VAL A 26 2.40 16.62 -0.86
C VAL A 26 1.15 16.63 0.00
N GLY A 27 0.73 15.45 0.48
CA GLY A 27 -0.36 15.27 1.42
C GLY A 27 0.10 15.26 2.88
N SER A 28 -0.83 15.50 3.81
CA SER A 28 -0.55 15.54 5.24
C SER A 28 -1.51 14.68 6.08
N PRO A 29 -1.14 14.36 7.34
CA PRO A 29 -2.00 13.56 8.21
C PRO A 29 -3.34 14.24 8.60
N ASN A 30 -3.41 15.57 8.65
CA ASN A 30 -4.68 16.30 8.83
C ASN A 30 -5.51 16.44 7.53
N GLY A 31 -5.07 15.81 6.43
CA GLY A 31 -5.83 15.77 5.18
C GLY A 31 -5.65 16.98 4.27
N TYR A 32 -4.72 17.89 4.58
CA TYR A 32 -4.33 18.90 3.62
C TYR A 32 -3.47 18.29 2.50
N VAL A 33 -3.65 18.83 1.30
CA VAL A 33 -2.78 18.62 0.15
C VAL A 33 -2.24 19.98 -0.25
N TYR A 34 -0.92 20.09 -0.34
CA TYR A 34 -0.24 21.33 -0.66
C TYR A 34 0.37 21.29 -2.05
N SER A 35 0.34 22.41 -2.75
CA SER A 35 1.24 22.70 -3.85
C SER A 35 2.19 23.83 -3.42
N LEU A 36 3.48 23.54 -3.39
CA LEU A 36 4.53 24.43 -2.95
C LEU A 36 5.45 24.80 -4.11
N SER A 37 6.09 25.95 -4.05
CA SER A 37 7.25 26.25 -4.90
C SER A 37 8.40 25.31 -4.59
N ALA A 38 8.95 24.63 -5.60
CA ALA A 38 10.13 23.80 -5.41
C ALA A 38 11.37 24.63 -5.04
N GLU A 39 11.40 25.89 -5.45
CA GLU A 39 12.51 26.81 -5.18
C GLU A 39 12.47 27.38 -3.75
N THR A 40 11.28 27.80 -3.29
CA THR A 40 11.16 28.60 -2.06
C THR A 40 10.37 27.92 -0.93
N GLY A 41 9.62 26.86 -1.24
CA GLY A 41 8.69 26.23 -0.28
C GLY A 41 7.42 27.04 0.00
N CYS A 42 7.21 28.19 -0.66
CA CYS A 42 5.99 28.97 -0.52
C CYS A 42 4.77 28.22 -1.07
N VAL A 43 3.64 28.28 -0.37
CA VAL A 43 2.39 27.66 -0.79
C VAL A 43 1.80 28.43 -1.98
N PHE A 44 1.53 27.73 -3.08
CA PHE A 44 0.68 28.26 -4.15
C PHE A 44 -0.81 28.05 -3.83
N TRP A 45 -1.16 26.84 -3.41
CA TRP A 45 -2.51 26.48 -2.98
C TRP A 45 -2.47 25.33 -1.98
N TYR A 46 -3.54 25.18 -1.22
CA TYR A 46 -3.82 23.99 -0.42
C TYR A 46 -5.26 23.53 -0.63
N PHE A 47 -5.49 22.24 -0.46
CA PHE A 47 -6.80 21.60 -0.57
C PHE A 47 -7.06 20.76 0.69
N GLN A 48 -8.27 20.80 1.24
CA GLN A 48 -8.65 19.98 2.39
C GLN A 48 -9.42 18.74 1.93
N ALA A 49 -8.79 17.56 2.02
CA ALA A 49 -9.43 16.28 1.82
C ALA A 49 -10.32 15.90 3.02
N SER A 50 -11.14 14.86 2.85
CA SER A 50 -12.07 14.41 3.89
C SER A 50 -11.37 13.61 5.00
N ALA A 51 -10.15 13.12 4.75
CA ALA A 51 -9.31 12.43 5.73
C ALA A 51 -7.82 12.61 5.37
N ALA A 52 -6.94 12.05 6.21
CA ALA A 52 -5.50 12.05 6.01
C ALA A 52 -5.09 11.59 4.60
N VAL A 53 -4.14 12.30 3.99
CA VAL A 53 -3.56 11.94 2.68
C VAL A 53 -2.14 11.43 2.90
N ARG A 54 -1.99 10.11 2.77
CA ARG A 54 -0.73 9.41 3.08
C ARG A 54 0.01 8.93 1.83
N GLY A 55 -0.69 8.66 0.73
CA GLY A 55 -0.07 8.21 -0.52
C GLY A 55 0.67 9.35 -1.23
N ALA A 56 1.58 9.00 -2.13
CA ALA A 56 2.17 9.97 -3.06
C ALA A 56 1.10 10.51 -4.01
N ILE A 57 1.29 11.75 -4.45
CA ILE A 57 0.41 12.42 -5.42
C ILE A 57 0.88 12.06 -6.83
N SER A 58 -0.01 11.55 -7.66
CA SER A 58 0.26 11.36 -9.09
C SER A 58 -0.11 12.62 -9.84
N ILE A 59 0.79 13.14 -10.68
CA ILE A 59 0.53 14.28 -11.55
C ILE A 59 0.44 13.80 -13.00
N GLY A 60 -0.57 14.25 -13.73
CA GLY A 60 -0.57 14.07 -15.17
C GLY A 60 -1.70 14.78 -15.89
N ARG A 61 -1.57 14.80 -17.21
CA ARG A 61 -2.46 15.58 -18.07
C ARG A 61 -3.73 14.80 -18.39
N VAL A 62 -4.86 15.49 -18.30
CA VAL A 62 -6.19 14.98 -18.64
C VAL A 62 -6.90 15.92 -19.58
N ASP A 63 -7.73 15.35 -20.44
CA ASP A 63 -8.64 16.10 -21.31
C ASP A 63 -10.02 16.12 -20.64
N THR A 64 -10.37 17.26 -20.04
CA THR A 64 -11.69 17.46 -19.41
C THR A 64 -12.66 18.09 -20.42
N ALA A 65 -13.95 18.14 -20.07
CA ALA A 65 -14.95 18.86 -20.88
C ALA A 65 -14.62 20.36 -21.06
N SER A 66 -13.88 20.96 -20.12
CA SER A 66 -13.45 22.37 -20.16
C SER A 66 -12.04 22.54 -20.73
N GLY A 67 -11.50 21.50 -21.37
CA GLY A 67 -10.22 21.49 -22.05
C GLY A 67 -9.14 20.72 -21.30
N ARG A 68 -7.93 20.77 -21.86
CA ARG A 68 -6.78 20.06 -21.29
C ARG A 68 -6.35 20.70 -19.97
N ARG A 69 -6.07 19.88 -18.96
CA ARG A 69 -5.60 20.29 -17.62
C ARG A 69 -4.50 19.36 -17.14
N ASP A 70 -3.58 19.87 -16.33
CA ASP A 70 -2.73 19.02 -15.49
C ASP A 70 -3.48 18.77 -14.19
N ALA A 71 -3.64 17.51 -13.81
CA ALA A 71 -4.38 17.08 -12.64
C ALA A 71 -3.45 16.42 -11.62
N ALA A 72 -3.75 16.66 -10.34
CA ALA A 72 -3.15 15.99 -9.20
C ALA A 72 -4.13 14.96 -8.63
N PHE A 73 -3.70 13.72 -8.55
CA PHE A 73 -4.49 12.56 -8.12
C PHE A 73 -3.96 12.00 -6.80
N PHE A 74 -4.86 11.76 -5.86
CA PHE A 74 -4.51 11.20 -4.56
C PHE A 74 -5.72 10.52 -3.90
N GLY A 75 -5.45 9.62 -2.95
CA GLY A 75 -6.46 9.00 -2.11
C GLY A 75 -6.31 9.41 -0.64
N ASP A 76 -7.39 9.27 0.11
CA ASP A 76 -7.42 9.54 1.55
C ASP A 76 -7.78 8.31 2.39
N LEU A 77 -7.51 8.40 3.70
CA LEU A 77 -7.84 7.35 4.66
C LEU A 77 -9.35 7.22 4.94
N GLY A 78 -10.19 8.03 4.30
CA GLY A 78 -11.64 7.92 4.31
C GLY A 78 -12.18 7.14 3.11
N GLY A 79 -11.31 6.53 2.30
CA GLY A 79 -11.71 5.74 1.13
C GLY A 79 -12.17 6.61 -0.05
N ASN A 80 -11.72 7.86 -0.12
CA ASN A 80 -11.98 8.74 -1.25
C ASN A 80 -10.74 8.85 -2.14
N VAL A 81 -10.97 9.07 -3.43
CA VAL A 81 -9.97 9.45 -4.42
C VAL A 81 -10.40 10.76 -5.05
N TYR A 82 -9.42 11.60 -5.32
CA TYR A 82 -9.60 12.94 -5.84
C TYR A 82 -8.80 13.14 -7.11
N ALA A 83 -9.33 14.00 -7.97
CA ALA A 83 -8.54 14.77 -8.91
C ALA A 83 -8.79 16.25 -8.66
N VAL A 84 -7.71 17.01 -8.52
CA VAL A 84 -7.74 18.47 -8.47
C VAL A 84 -6.89 19.02 -9.60
N ASP A 85 -7.18 20.23 -10.08
CA ASP A 85 -6.31 20.95 -10.99
C ASP A 85 -4.96 21.20 -10.31
N ALA A 86 -3.86 20.79 -10.94
CA ALA A 86 -2.53 20.89 -10.35
C ALA A 86 -2.05 22.36 -10.23
N GLY A 87 -2.58 23.26 -11.06
CA GLY A 87 -2.27 24.68 -11.05
C GLY A 87 -3.00 25.44 -9.95
N THR A 88 -4.28 25.13 -9.73
CA THR A 88 -5.18 25.92 -8.85
C THR A 88 -5.65 25.21 -7.59
N GLY A 89 -5.63 23.87 -7.55
CA GLY A 89 -6.19 23.07 -6.46
C GLY A 89 -7.71 22.89 -6.53
N GLU A 90 -8.36 23.38 -7.59
CA GLU A 90 -9.81 23.22 -7.79
C GLU A 90 -10.18 21.76 -8.05
N VAL A 91 -11.27 21.29 -7.44
CA VAL A 91 -11.72 19.90 -7.60
C VAL A 91 -12.22 19.67 -9.01
N LEU A 92 -11.63 18.69 -9.70
CA LEU A 92 -12.13 18.18 -10.97
C LEU A 92 -13.18 17.08 -10.71
N TRP A 93 -12.89 16.17 -9.78
CA TRP A 93 -13.84 15.16 -9.32
C TRP A 93 -13.41 14.55 -7.97
N LYS A 94 -14.38 13.92 -7.28
CA LYS A 94 -14.19 13.09 -6.08
C LYS A 94 -14.95 11.78 -6.24
N LYS A 95 -14.34 10.66 -5.84
CA LYS A 95 -14.94 9.32 -5.92
C LYS A 95 -14.72 8.54 -4.61
N LYS A 96 -15.79 7.97 -4.05
CA LYS A 96 -15.69 6.93 -3.01
C LYS A 96 -15.36 5.59 -3.68
N VAL A 97 -14.34 4.89 -3.21
CA VAL A 97 -13.85 3.66 -3.88
C VAL A 97 -14.54 2.38 -3.38
N ASP A 98 -15.14 2.44 -2.20
CA ASP A 98 -15.80 1.33 -1.55
C ASP A 98 -16.89 1.81 -0.59
N GLU A 99 -17.97 1.03 -0.48
CA GLU A 99 -19.08 1.31 0.43
C GLU A 99 -18.79 0.79 1.86
N HIS A 100 -17.80 -0.09 2.02
CA HIS A 100 -17.39 -0.57 3.33
C HIS A 100 -16.95 0.61 4.21
N PRO A 101 -17.52 0.80 5.41
CA PRO A 101 -17.34 2.02 6.20
C PRO A 101 -15.90 2.24 6.66
N LEU A 102 -15.11 1.16 6.75
CA LEU A 102 -13.70 1.20 7.14
C LEU A 102 -12.72 1.16 5.96
N ALA A 103 -13.20 1.23 4.72
CA ALA A 103 -12.32 1.25 3.56
C ALA A 103 -11.44 2.51 3.50
N ARG A 104 -10.20 2.34 3.07
CA ARG A 104 -9.16 3.38 3.04
C ARG A 104 -8.36 3.30 1.75
N VAL A 105 -7.84 4.43 1.28
CA VAL A 105 -6.78 4.48 0.27
C VAL A 105 -5.48 4.87 0.97
N THR A 106 -4.63 3.89 1.25
CA THR A 106 -3.36 4.08 1.96
C THR A 106 -2.17 4.18 1.03
N GLY A 107 -2.19 3.42 -0.07
CA GLY A 107 -1.14 3.41 -1.08
C GLY A 107 -1.26 4.58 -2.04
N SER A 108 -0.15 4.92 -2.70
CA SER A 108 -0.17 5.89 -3.80
C SER A 108 -1.04 5.39 -4.96
N VAL A 109 -1.73 6.31 -5.63
CA VAL A 109 -2.48 5.99 -6.86
C VAL A 109 -1.54 6.05 -8.07
N THR A 110 -1.75 5.19 -9.06
CA THR A 110 -0.89 5.13 -10.26
C THR A 110 -1.66 5.61 -11.49
N LEU A 111 -1.19 6.68 -12.13
CA LEU A 111 -1.75 7.19 -13.37
C LEU A 111 -1.01 6.60 -14.59
N TYR A 112 -1.76 6.07 -15.55
CA TYR A 112 -1.20 5.63 -16.83
C TYR A 112 -2.25 5.66 -17.94
N ASN A 113 -1.92 6.28 -19.08
CA ASN A 113 -2.79 6.37 -20.27
C ASN A 113 -4.26 6.72 -19.96
N ASN A 114 -4.49 7.84 -19.26
CA ASN A 114 -5.82 8.32 -18.87
C ASN A 114 -6.62 7.36 -17.96
N ARG A 115 -5.94 6.40 -17.33
CA ARG A 115 -6.49 5.51 -16.30
C ARG A 115 -5.77 5.72 -14.97
N LEU A 116 -6.53 5.82 -13.90
CA LEU A 116 -6.00 5.89 -12.54
C LEU A 116 -6.27 4.55 -11.84
N PHE A 117 -5.22 3.88 -11.40
CA PHE A 117 -5.27 2.61 -10.68
C PHE A 117 -5.17 2.86 -9.18
N VAL A 118 -6.12 2.30 -8.43
CA VAL A 118 -6.30 2.55 -7.00
C VAL A 118 -6.43 1.23 -6.26
N GLY A 119 -5.50 0.96 -5.35
CA GLY A 119 -5.63 -0.11 -4.36
C GLY A 119 -6.48 0.33 -3.17
N THR A 120 -7.31 -0.58 -2.66
CA THR A 120 -8.15 -0.34 -1.48
C THR A 120 -7.72 -1.22 -0.32
N ALA A 121 -7.57 -0.59 0.85
CA ALA A 121 -7.27 -1.20 2.14
C ALA A 121 -8.40 -0.94 3.14
N SER A 122 -8.22 -1.34 4.40
CA SER A 122 -9.26 -1.15 5.42
C SER A 122 -8.68 -0.93 6.81
N GLY A 123 -9.48 -0.31 7.68
CA GLY A 123 -9.27 -0.30 9.12
C GLY A 123 -9.95 -1.45 9.87
N GLU A 124 -10.62 -2.37 9.17
CA GLU A 124 -11.38 -3.47 9.78
C GLU A 124 -10.51 -4.40 10.63
N GLU A 125 -9.25 -4.59 10.26
CA GLU A 125 -8.26 -5.34 11.03
C GLU A 125 -8.17 -4.86 12.50
N ILE A 126 -8.27 -3.55 12.73
CA ILE A 126 -8.26 -2.95 14.09
C ILE A 126 -9.65 -2.99 14.73
N ALA A 127 -10.73 -2.78 13.95
CA ALA A 127 -12.10 -2.79 14.46
C ALA A 127 -12.50 -4.14 15.08
N SER A 128 -11.86 -5.23 14.63
CA SER A 128 -12.00 -6.58 15.18
C SER A 128 -11.76 -6.69 16.71
N VAL A 129 -11.07 -5.74 17.33
CA VAL A 129 -10.78 -5.77 18.78
C VAL A 129 -12.06 -5.70 19.62
N ALA A 130 -13.11 -5.03 19.12
CA ALA A 130 -14.41 -5.02 19.79
C ALA A 130 -15.10 -6.37 19.61
N THR A 131 -15.37 -7.08 20.71
CA THR A 131 -15.91 -8.46 20.68
C THR A 131 -17.30 -8.56 20.06
N ASP A 132 -18.04 -7.45 20.01
CA ASP A 132 -19.37 -7.35 19.39
C ASP A 132 -19.32 -6.93 17.91
N TYR A 133 -18.14 -6.57 17.38
CA TYR A 133 -17.95 -6.26 15.96
C TYR A 133 -18.09 -7.52 15.10
N ALA A 134 -18.93 -7.45 14.06
CA ALA A 134 -19.21 -8.53 13.12
C ALA A 134 -18.06 -8.73 12.10
N CYS A 135 -16.89 -9.12 12.60
CA CYS A 135 -15.70 -9.33 11.78
C CYS A 135 -15.83 -10.59 10.89
N CYS A 136 -15.35 -10.61 9.67
CA CYS A 136 -14.87 -9.48 8.88
C CYS A 136 -15.49 -9.56 7.49
N THR A 137 -15.78 -8.39 6.90
CA THR A 137 -16.54 -8.29 5.65
C THR A 137 -15.84 -7.47 4.56
N PHE A 138 -14.75 -6.78 4.90
CA PHE A 138 -13.96 -6.03 3.94
C PHE A 138 -13.29 -6.94 2.91
N ARG A 139 -13.27 -6.47 1.67
CA ARG A 139 -12.60 -7.13 0.55
C ARG A 139 -11.60 -6.17 -0.06
N GLY A 140 -10.32 -6.53 -0.10
CA GLY A 140 -9.33 -5.80 -0.87
C GLY A 140 -9.75 -5.68 -2.32
N SER A 141 -9.36 -4.59 -2.98
CA SER A 141 -9.69 -4.41 -4.40
C SER A 141 -8.70 -3.50 -5.13
N LEU A 142 -8.61 -3.74 -6.44
CA LEU A 142 -8.00 -2.84 -7.40
C LEU A 142 -9.12 -2.22 -8.25
N MET A 143 -9.11 -0.91 -8.37
CA MET A 143 -10.05 -0.17 -9.20
C MET A 143 -9.30 0.61 -10.28
N ALA A 144 -9.81 0.59 -11.51
CA ALA A 144 -9.40 1.52 -12.55
C ALA A 144 -10.48 2.57 -12.76
N LEU A 145 -10.08 3.84 -12.72
CA LEU A 145 -10.92 4.99 -12.99
C LEU A 145 -10.48 5.68 -14.28
N ASN A 146 -11.41 6.27 -15.01
CA ASN A 146 -11.09 7.26 -16.03
C ASN A 146 -10.48 8.49 -15.32
N ALA A 147 -9.25 8.86 -15.67
CA ALA A 147 -8.54 9.92 -14.96
C ALA A 147 -9.19 11.30 -15.14
N ALA A 148 -9.83 11.58 -16.27
CA ALA A 148 -10.48 12.86 -16.51
C ALA A 148 -11.81 13.02 -15.75
N THR A 149 -12.56 11.93 -15.55
CA THR A 149 -13.95 11.99 -15.06
C THR A 149 -14.19 11.32 -13.71
N GLY A 150 -13.27 10.48 -13.24
CA GLY A 150 -13.45 9.65 -12.05
C GLY A 150 -14.44 8.49 -12.25
N ALA A 151 -14.92 8.26 -13.49
CA ALA A 151 -15.82 7.15 -13.79
C ALA A 151 -15.11 5.80 -13.62
N THR A 152 -15.77 4.85 -12.96
CA THR A 152 -15.23 3.49 -12.79
C THR A 152 -15.21 2.77 -14.13
N LEU A 153 -14.03 2.33 -14.55
CA LEU A 153 -13.84 1.48 -15.73
C LEU A 153 -14.03 0.01 -15.36
N TRP A 154 -13.41 -0.39 -14.25
CA TRP A 154 -13.61 -1.70 -13.63
C TRP A 154 -13.17 -1.68 -12.16
N LYS A 155 -13.65 -2.65 -11.39
CA LYS A 155 -13.22 -2.93 -10.02
C LYS A 155 -13.15 -4.44 -9.85
N THR A 156 -12.02 -4.92 -9.31
CA THR A 156 -11.81 -6.35 -9.04
C THR A 156 -11.44 -6.53 -7.59
N TYR A 157 -12.17 -7.39 -6.89
CA TYR A 157 -11.89 -7.75 -5.51
C TYR A 157 -10.83 -8.86 -5.46
N THR A 158 -9.97 -8.83 -4.45
CA THR A 158 -8.91 -9.82 -4.22
C THR A 158 -9.43 -11.07 -3.52
N VAL A 159 -10.55 -10.98 -2.82
CA VAL A 159 -11.23 -12.10 -2.15
C VAL A 159 -12.69 -12.19 -2.56
N ASP A 160 -13.27 -13.37 -2.43
CA ASP A 160 -14.68 -13.63 -2.70
C ASP A 160 -15.60 -12.86 -1.74
N GLU A 161 -16.89 -12.88 -2.03
CA GLU A 161 -17.89 -12.26 -1.16
C GLU A 161 -17.98 -13.01 0.18
N PRO A 162 -17.88 -12.30 1.32
CA PRO A 162 -17.90 -12.93 2.63
C PRO A 162 -19.26 -13.58 2.91
N ARG A 163 -19.22 -14.73 3.56
CA ARG A 163 -20.40 -15.47 4.03
C ARG A 163 -20.35 -15.63 5.54
N ALA A 164 -21.53 -15.79 6.14
CA ALA A 164 -21.64 -16.07 7.57
C ALA A 164 -20.86 -17.36 7.89
N THR A 165 -19.96 -17.29 8.87
CA THR A 165 -19.14 -18.43 9.33
C THR A 165 -19.70 -18.96 10.65
N LYS A 166 -19.13 -18.51 11.77
CA LYS A 166 -19.51 -18.93 13.13
C LYS A 166 -20.00 -17.74 13.95
N LYS A 167 -20.67 -18.03 15.07
CA LYS A 167 -20.81 -17.04 16.14
C LYS A 167 -19.60 -17.10 17.07
N ASN A 168 -19.05 -15.95 17.42
CA ASN A 168 -17.95 -15.87 18.38
C ASN A 168 -18.44 -16.14 19.82
N LYS A 169 -17.53 -16.08 20.81
CA LYS A 169 -17.87 -16.31 22.23
C LYS A 169 -18.87 -15.29 22.80
N ALA A 170 -18.97 -14.10 22.20
CA ALA A 170 -19.94 -13.07 22.55
C ALA A 170 -21.30 -13.23 21.83
N GLY A 171 -21.44 -14.24 20.95
CA GLY A 171 -22.66 -14.49 20.18
C GLY A 171 -22.78 -13.68 18.88
N THR A 172 -21.77 -12.89 18.53
CA THR A 172 -21.73 -12.09 17.31
C THR A 172 -21.48 -12.97 16.10
N GLN A 173 -22.23 -12.75 15.02
CA GLN A 173 -22.04 -13.44 13.75
C GLN A 173 -20.75 -12.95 13.07
N MET A 174 -19.86 -13.90 12.78
CA MET A 174 -18.60 -13.66 12.07
C MET A 174 -18.75 -14.01 10.58
N TRP A 175 -17.87 -13.45 9.76
CA TRP A 175 -17.92 -13.50 8.30
C TRP A 175 -16.54 -13.77 7.68
N GLY A 176 -16.53 -14.38 6.50
CA GLY A 176 -15.31 -14.59 5.72
C GLY A 176 -15.57 -15.31 4.37
N PRO A 177 -14.58 -15.33 3.45
CA PRO A 177 -13.24 -14.77 3.58
C PRO A 177 -13.25 -13.23 3.56
N SER A 178 -12.22 -12.60 4.11
CA SER A 178 -12.08 -11.13 4.12
C SER A 178 -10.60 -10.71 4.12
N GLY A 179 -10.34 -9.41 3.93
CA GLY A 179 -8.99 -8.86 3.87
C GLY A 179 -8.37 -8.92 2.47
N ALA A 180 -7.10 -9.34 2.42
CA ALA A 180 -6.19 -9.25 1.27
C ALA A 180 -6.17 -7.85 0.61
N PRO A 181 -5.99 -6.76 1.40
CA PRO A 181 -6.01 -5.40 0.89
C PRO A 181 -4.91 -5.14 -0.13
N ILE A 182 -5.12 -4.21 -1.06
CA ILE A 182 -4.04 -3.64 -1.87
C ILE A 182 -3.74 -2.26 -1.30
N TRP A 183 -2.67 -2.17 -0.51
CA TRP A 183 -2.39 -1.00 0.33
C TRP A 183 -1.09 -0.27 -0.04
N THR A 184 -0.47 -0.68 -1.15
CA THR A 184 0.73 -0.11 -1.76
C THR A 184 0.41 0.34 -3.20
N ALA A 185 1.34 1.05 -3.84
CA ALA A 185 1.13 1.56 -5.19
C ALA A 185 1.13 0.42 -6.24
N PRO A 186 0.16 0.37 -7.18
CA PRO A 186 0.18 -0.55 -8.30
C PRO A 186 1.30 -0.24 -9.30
N THR A 187 1.92 -1.27 -9.87
CA THR A 187 2.99 -1.17 -10.88
C THR A 187 2.47 -1.50 -12.26
N ILE A 188 2.76 -0.65 -13.25
CA ILE A 188 2.29 -0.84 -14.63
C ILE A 188 3.36 -1.53 -15.47
N ASP A 189 2.95 -2.52 -16.26
CA ASP A 189 3.72 -3.09 -17.37
C ASP A 189 3.11 -2.68 -18.71
N PRO A 190 3.63 -1.61 -19.34
CA PRO A 190 3.21 -1.18 -20.67
C PRO A 190 3.41 -2.25 -21.75
N GLN A 191 4.43 -3.10 -21.63
CA GLN A 191 4.81 -4.05 -22.67
C GLN A 191 3.82 -5.22 -22.74
N ARG A 192 3.22 -5.60 -21.62
CA ARG A 192 2.30 -6.75 -21.52
C ARG A 192 0.85 -6.37 -21.28
N ASN A 193 0.51 -5.09 -21.14
CA ASN A 193 -0.83 -4.62 -20.77
C ASN A 193 -1.28 -5.10 -19.38
N ILE A 194 -0.36 -5.11 -18.40
CA ILE A 194 -0.60 -5.68 -17.06
C ILE A 194 -0.45 -4.61 -15.98
N VAL A 195 -1.22 -4.77 -14.90
CA VAL A 195 -1.01 -4.09 -13.62
C VAL A 195 -0.62 -5.14 -12.59
N TYR A 196 0.53 -4.93 -11.95
CA TYR A 196 1.01 -5.75 -10.85
C TYR A 196 0.74 -5.07 -9.52
N VAL A 197 0.34 -5.86 -8.53
CA VAL A 197 0.15 -5.41 -7.15
C VAL A 197 0.70 -6.45 -6.19
N THR A 198 0.82 -6.04 -4.94
CA THR A 198 0.98 -6.96 -3.82
C THR A 198 -0.21 -6.83 -2.87
N THR A 199 -0.49 -7.89 -2.12
CA THR A 199 -1.64 -7.93 -1.20
C THR A 199 -1.22 -8.10 0.26
N GLY A 200 -2.09 -7.59 1.13
CA GLY A 200 -2.02 -7.82 2.57
C GLY A 200 -2.49 -9.21 2.98
N ASP A 201 -2.54 -9.44 4.28
CA ASP A 201 -3.06 -10.66 4.91
C ASP A 201 -4.59 -10.78 4.79
N ASN A 202 -5.13 -11.98 5.03
CA ASN A 202 -6.57 -12.15 5.21
C ASN A 202 -6.98 -11.66 6.61
N TYR A 203 -8.20 -11.12 6.77
CA TYR A 203 -8.68 -10.72 8.11
C TYR A 203 -9.51 -11.80 8.80
N SER A 204 -9.99 -12.80 8.06
CA SER A 204 -10.78 -13.90 8.61
C SER A 204 -10.62 -15.18 7.82
N ASP A 205 -10.95 -16.30 8.47
CA ASP A 205 -11.10 -17.59 7.81
C ASP A 205 -12.37 -17.65 6.94
N PRO A 206 -12.38 -18.47 5.87
CA PRO A 206 -11.23 -19.23 5.37
C PRO A 206 -10.18 -18.32 4.75
N THR A 207 -8.91 -18.71 4.83
CA THR A 207 -7.82 -18.03 4.13
C THR A 207 -7.95 -18.24 2.62
N THR A 208 -7.30 -17.37 1.84
CA THR A 208 -7.37 -17.37 0.38
C THR A 208 -5.97 -17.41 -0.23
N ALA A 209 -5.87 -17.80 -1.50
CA ALA A 209 -4.60 -17.80 -2.24
C ALA A 209 -4.17 -16.41 -2.76
N ASN A 210 -4.95 -15.36 -2.45
CA ASN A 210 -4.69 -13.99 -2.90
C ASN A 210 -4.21 -13.08 -1.78
N SER A 211 -4.09 -13.55 -0.54
CA SER A 211 -3.36 -12.82 0.51
C SER A 211 -1.87 -13.03 0.33
N ASP A 212 -1.06 -12.09 0.84
CA ASP A 212 0.41 -12.25 0.91
C ASP A 212 1.02 -12.58 -0.46
N ALA A 213 0.45 -12.02 -1.52
CA ALA A 213 0.70 -12.46 -2.89
C ALA A 213 1.21 -11.32 -3.78
N PHE A 214 1.99 -11.71 -4.79
CA PHE A 214 2.07 -10.93 -6.02
C PHE A 214 0.86 -11.28 -6.88
N MET A 215 0.22 -10.28 -7.48
CA MET A 215 -0.92 -10.50 -8.37
C MET A 215 -0.75 -9.70 -9.66
N ALA A 216 -1.25 -10.26 -10.76
CA ALA A 216 -1.30 -9.62 -12.06
C ALA A 216 -2.74 -9.46 -12.54
N PHE A 217 -3.05 -8.28 -13.05
CA PHE A 217 -4.36 -7.93 -13.59
C PHE A 217 -4.18 -7.47 -15.03
N ASP A 218 -5.07 -7.91 -15.92
CA ASP A 218 -5.21 -7.29 -17.23
C ASP A 218 -5.60 -5.82 -17.03
N ARG A 219 -4.83 -4.91 -17.61
CA ARG A 219 -4.95 -3.46 -17.35
C ARG A 219 -6.29 -2.91 -17.83
N ASP A 220 -6.83 -3.46 -18.90
CA ASP A 220 -8.01 -2.89 -19.56
C ASP A 220 -9.33 -3.40 -18.97
N THR A 221 -9.35 -4.67 -18.56
CA THR A 221 -10.55 -5.38 -18.07
C THR A 221 -10.57 -5.61 -16.56
N GLY A 222 -9.41 -5.56 -15.89
CA GLY A 222 -9.29 -5.88 -14.47
C GLY A 222 -9.32 -7.38 -14.16
N LYS A 223 -9.30 -8.25 -15.17
CA LYS A 223 -9.26 -9.71 -14.95
C LYS A 223 -7.95 -10.11 -14.25
N ILE A 224 -8.04 -10.90 -13.18
CA ILE A 224 -6.87 -11.53 -12.56
C ILE A 224 -6.27 -12.52 -13.58
N LEU A 225 -5.00 -12.32 -13.93
CA LEU A 225 -4.25 -13.18 -14.84
C LEU A 225 -3.55 -14.31 -14.08
N TRP A 226 -2.93 -13.97 -12.95
CA TRP A 226 -2.31 -14.92 -12.04
C TRP A 226 -2.15 -14.31 -10.65
N SER A 227 -1.98 -15.18 -9.65
CA SER A 227 -1.66 -14.85 -8.27
C SER A 227 -0.57 -15.81 -7.77
N ARG A 228 0.42 -15.26 -7.07
CA ARG A 228 1.50 -16.02 -6.45
C ARG A 228 1.62 -15.65 -4.98
N GLN A 229 0.99 -16.45 -4.12
CA GLN A 229 1.10 -16.34 -2.68
C GLN A 229 2.49 -16.74 -2.18
N MET A 230 3.03 -15.95 -1.25
CA MET A 230 4.31 -16.21 -0.59
C MET A 230 4.13 -16.73 0.85
N THR A 231 3.05 -16.33 1.51
CA THR A 231 2.71 -16.79 2.87
C THR A 231 1.28 -17.32 2.90
N PRO A 232 1.07 -18.64 2.87
CA PRO A 232 -0.27 -19.21 3.06
C PRO A 232 -0.68 -19.15 4.53
N ASN A 233 -2.00 -19.15 4.76
CA ASN A 233 -2.62 -19.18 6.10
C ASN A 233 -2.27 -17.99 7.02
N ASP A 234 -1.96 -16.83 6.43
CA ASP A 234 -1.89 -15.58 7.19
C ASP A 234 -3.29 -14.95 7.25
N ALA A 235 -4.06 -15.33 8.28
CA ALA A 235 -5.27 -14.63 8.64
C ALA A 235 -5.08 -13.92 9.98
N TYR A 236 -5.00 -12.61 9.95
CA TYR A 236 -4.66 -11.81 11.11
C TYR A 236 -5.64 -10.66 11.34
N THR A 237 -5.88 -10.38 12.62
CA THR A 237 -6.44 -9.10 13.04
C THR A 237 -5.77 -8.65 14.33
N SER A 238 -5.94 -7.37 14.69
CA SER A 238 -5.39 -6.84 15.94
C SER A 238 -5.87 -7.61 17.19
N SER A 239 -7.05 -8.24 17.13
CA SER A 239 -7.56 -9.08 18.22
C SER A 239 -6.65 -10.26 18.57
N CYS A 240 -5.84 -10.78 17.64
CA CYS A 240 -4.91 -11.90 17.89
C CYS A 240 -3.77 -11.55 18.87
N ARG A 241 -3.49 -10.26 19.05
CA ARG A 241 -2.47 -9.74 19.97
C ARG A 241 -3.05 -9.18 21.27
N MET A 242 -4.37 -9.16 21.40
CA MET A 242 -5.04 -8.74 22.64
C MET A 242 -5.14 -9.90 23.63
N PRO A 243 -5.28 -9.62 24.95
CA PRO A 243 -5.57 -10.65 25.95
C PRO A 243 -6.87 -11.41 25.63
N ASP A 244 -7.89 -10.68 25.17
CA ASP A 244 -9.12 -11.25 24.63
C ASP A 244 -8.96 -11.48 23.12
N LYS A 245 -8.97 -12.75 22.73
CA LYS A 245 -8.80 -13.21 21.34
C LYS A 245 -10.11 -13.68 20.71
N THR A 246 -11.26 -13.23 21.23
CA THR A 246 -12.58 -13.69 20.79
C THR A 246 -12.80 -13.57 19.27
N ASN A 247 -12.23 -12.55 18.64
CA ASN A 247 -12.33 -12.29 17.20
C ASN A 247 -11.07 -12.68 16.41
N CYS A 248 -10.09 -13.33 17.03
CA CYS A 248 -8.91 -13.78 16.31
C CYS A 248 -9.31 -14.94 15.39
N PRO A 249 -8.94 -14.90 14.10
CA PRO A 249 -9.14 -16.04 13.20
C PRO A 249 -8.48 -17.31 13.75
N ASP A 250 -9.03 -18.47 13.42
CA ASP A 250 -8.49 -19.77 13.84
C ASP A 250 -7.11 -20.01 13.24
N ALA A 251 -6.85 -19.51 12.03
CA ALA A 251 -5.52 -19.53 11.42
C ALA A 251 -4.46 -18.78 12.24
N ASN A 252 -4.86 -17.72 12.98
CA ASN A 252 -3.99 -16.90 13.84
C ASN A 252 -2.64 -16.57 13.17
N GLY A 253 -2.77 -15.94 12.00
CA GLY A 253 -1.68 -15.60 11.10
C GLY A 253 -0.61 -14.70 11.73
N PRO A 254 0.61 -14.72 11.18
CA PRO A 254 1.72 -13.93 11.72
C PRO A 254 1.68 -12.44 11.37
N ASP A 255 0.84 -11.98 10.43
CA ASP A 255 0.84 -10.62 9.85
C ASP A 255 2.17 -10.27 9.21
N VAL A 256 2.52 -11.03 8.17
CA VAL A 256 3.80 -10.92 7.47
C VAL A 256 3.65 -10.65 5.98
N ASP A 257 2.53 -10.02 5.64
CA ASP A 257 2.11 -9.67 4.30
C ASP A 257 3.06 -8.71 3.54
N PHE A 258 2.66 -8.38 2.31
CA PHE A 258 3.38 -7.37 1.55
C PHE A 258 3.00 -5.95 1.94
N ALA A 259 3.98 -5.26 2.49
CA ALA A 259 3.94 -3.83 2.79
C ALA A 259 4.71 -2.95 1.80
N SER A 260 5.12 -3.52 0.66
CA SER A 260 5.89 -2.81 -0.37
C SER A 260 5.32 -3.07 -1.76
N SER A 261 5.36 -2.05 -2.62
CA SER A 261 5.00 -2.20 -4.04
C SER A 261 5.97 -3.13 -4.76
N ALA A 262 5.45 -3.94 -5.67
CA ALA A 262 6.28 -4.75 -6.56
C ALA A 262 7.00 -3.88 -7.60
N ILE A 263 8.32 -3.93 -7.65
CA ILE A 263 9.12 -3.19 -8.62
C ILE A 263 9.37 -4.08 -9.84
N LEU A 264 8.92 -3.65 -11.02
CA LEU A 264 9.23 -4.32 -12.27
C LEU A 264 10.63 -3.91 -12.75
N VAL A 265 11.53 -4.88 -12.93
CA VAL A 265 12.92 -4.67 -13.37
C VAL A 265 13.29 -5.57 -14.55
N SER A 266 14.26 -5.13 -15.34
CA SER A 266 14.92 -5.95 -16.37
C SER A 266 16.15 -6.62 -15.78
N LEU A 267 16.35 -7.91 -16.08
CA LEU A 267 17.53 -8.69 -15.70
C LEU A 267 18.54 -8.85 -16.85
N GLY A 268 18.26 -8.23 -18.00
CA GLY A 268 19.03 -8.44 -19.24
C GLY A 268 18.62 -9.71 -20.00
N GLY A 269 18.99 -9.79 -21.29
CA GLY A 269 18.68 -10.94 -22.14
C GLY A 269 17.17 -11.22 -22.31
N GLY A 270 16.33 -10.19 -22.17
CA GLY A 270 14.86 -10.32 -22.24
C GLY A 270 14.20 -10.84 -20.95
N LYS A 271 14.98 -11.19 -19.92
CA LYS A 271 14.45 -11.63 -18.62
C LYS A 271 14.03 -10.45 -17.76
N ARG A 272 13.01 -10.64 -16.94
CA ARG A 272 12.40 -9.61 -16.10
C ARG A 272 12.12 -10.18 -14.71
N ALA A 273 11.93 -9.31 -13.73
CA ALA A 273 11.51 -9.71 -12.39
C ALA A 273 10.57 -8.67 -11.78
N LEU A 274 9.69 -9.14 -10.90
CA LEU A 274 9.00 -8.31 -9.91
C LEU A 274 9.67 -8.52 -8.57
N VAL A 275 10.11 -7.44 -7.91
CA VAL A 275 10.79 -7.49 -6.62
C VAL A 275 9.95 -6.77 -5.56
N ALA A 276 9.66 -7.45 -4.45
CA ALA A 276 8.98 -6.84 -3.30
C ALA A 276 9.43 -7.50 -1.99
N GLY A 277 9.42 -6.73 -0.91
CA GLY A 277 9.67 -7.21 0.44
C GLY A 277 8.40 -7.34 1.27
N GLN A 278 8.41 -8.32 2.17
CA GLN A 278 7.34 -8.58 3.13
C GLN A 278 7.69 -8.04 4.53
N LYS A 279 6.65 -7.84 5.33
CA LYS A 279 6.75 -7.67 6.79
C LYS A 279 7.49 -8.83 7.47
N SER A 280 7.55 -10.01 6.84
CA SER A 280 8.36 -11.15 7.28
C SER A 280 9.88 -10.88 7.33
N GLY A 281 10.35 -9.80 6.71
CA GLY A 281 11.78 -9.51 6.53
C GLY A 281 12.39 -10.31 5.38
N VAL A 282 11.57 -10.94 4.52
CA VAL A 282 12.01 -11.61 3.29
C VAL A 282 11.73 -10.72 2.10
N VAL A 283 12.71 -10.63 1.20
CA VAL A 283 12.58 -10.00 -0.12
C VAL A 283 12.48 -11.09 -1.16
N HIS A 284 11.48 -11.00 -2.02
CA HIS A 284 11.21 -11.96 -3.08
C HIS A 284 11.44 -11.31 -4.44
N ALA A 285 11.96 -12.10 -5.38
CA ALA A 285 11.84 -11.82 -6.81
C ALA A 285 11.07 -12.95 -7.49
N VAL A 286 10.09 -12.57 -8.31
CA VAL A 286 9.31 -13.48 -9.13
C VAL A 286 9.41 -13.13 -10.61
N ASP A 287 9.28 -14.12 -11.47
CA ASP A 287 9.23 -13.94 -12.91
C ASP A 287 7.81 -13.56 -13.35
N PRO A 288 7.57 -12.30 -13.79
CA PRO A 288 6.26 -11.87 -14.24
C PRO A 288 5.77 -12.57 -15.52
N ASP A 289 6.68 -13.18 -16.28
CA ASP A 289 6.41 -13.83 -17.56
C ASP A 289 6.06 -15.32 -17.43
N HIS A 290 6.26 -15.88 -16.24
CA HIS A 290 5.96 -17.26 -15.92
C HIS A 290 5.13 -17.33 -14.63
N GLU A 291 4.02 -16.59 -14.62
CA GLU A 291 2.99 -16.62 -13.57
C GLU A 291 3.54 -16.42 -12.14
N GLY A 292 4.55 -15.56 -12.00
CA GLY A 292 5.16 -15.27 -10.71
C GLY A 292 6.03 -16.40 -10.18
N MET A 293 6.59 -17.28 -11.03
CA MET A 293 7.57 -18.28 -10.60
C MET A 293 8.69 -17.61 -9.80
N VAL A 294 8.99 -18.15 -8.61
CA VAL A 294 10.00 -17.57 -7.72
C VAL A 294 11.38 -17.72 -8.35
N LEU A 295 12.07 -16.58 -8.54
CA LEU A 295 13.45 -16.53 -9.00
C LEU A 295 14.40 -16.67 -7.80
N TRP A 296 14.13 -15.94 -6.73
CA TRP A 296 14.86 -16.04 -5.47
C TRP A 296 14.04 -15.44 -4.32
N SER A 297 14.41 -15.79 -3.09
CA SER A 297 13.85 -15.22 -1.86
C SER A 297 14.93 -15.15 -0.80
N ILE A 298 15.16 -13.97 -0.24
CA ILE A 298 16.26 -13.72 0.70
C ILE A 298 15.73 -13.04 1.96
N ARG A 299 16.02 -13.65 3.10
CA ARG A 299 15.74 -13.05 4.42
C ARG A 299 16.82 -12.01 4.74
N ILE A 300 16.39 -10.78 4.97
CA ILE A 300 17.25 -9.66 5.37
C ILE A 300 16.97 -9.18 6.80
N GLY A 301 15.88 -9.64 7.42
CA GLY A 301 15.50 -9.27 8.78
C GLY A 301 14.72 -10.37 9.52
N LYS A 302 14.39 -10.08 10.79
CA LYS A 302 13.53 -10.87 11.66
C LYS A 302 12.06 -10.79 11.20
N GLY A 303 11.57 -9.59 10.88
CA GLY A 303 10.18 -9.38 10.51
C GLY A 303 9.19 -9.34 11.69
N GLY A 304 7.91 -9.18 11.37
CA GLY A 304 6.77 -9.17 12.28
C GLY A 304 5.64 -8.24 11.82
N THR A 305 4.60 -8.07 12.65
CA THR A 305 3.39 -7.26 12.35
C THR A 305 3.68 -5.83 11.89
N ILE A 306 4.72 -5.22 12.46
CA ILE A 306 5.27 -3.92 12.03
C ILE A 306 6.79 -4.07 11.79
N GLY A 307 7.24 -5.26 11.39
CA GLY A 307 8.64 -5.57 11.13
C GLY A 307 8.98 -5.60 9.65
N GLY A 308 10.20 -6.03 9.33
CA GLY A 308 10.62 -6.39 7.99
C GLY A 308 10.67 -5.20 7.04
N VAL A 309 10.19 -5.43 5.82
CA VAL A 309 10.20 -4.44 4.74
C VAL A 309 8.82 -3.81 4.64
N GLN A 310 8.75 -2.49 4.75
CA GLN A 310 7.51 -1.72 4.61
C GLN A 310 7.73 -0.42 3.85
N TRP A 311 6.64 0.09 3.26
CA TRP A 311 6.56 1.40 2.61
C TRP A 311 7.46 1.58 1.40
N GLY A 312 7.85 0.47 0.78
CA GLY A 312 8.46 0.42 -0.54
C GLY A 312 9.95 0.12 -0.53
N SER A 313 10.48 0.03 -1.74
CA SER A 313 11.89 -0.17 -2.06
C SER A 313 12.16 0.57 -3.37
N SER A 314 13.43 0.71 -3.74
CA SER A 314 13.80 1.21 -5.07
C SER A 314 14.71 0.21 -5.77
N ALA A 315 14.94 0.38 -7.06
CA ALA A 315 15.90 -0.43 -7.80
C ALA A 315 16.58 0.41 -8.88
N ASP A 316 17.81 0.02 -9.21
CA ASP A 316 18.49 0.43 -10.44
C ASP A 316 18.63 -0.75 -11.40
N ALA A 317 19.51 -0.65 -12.40
CA ALA A 317 19.72 -1.70 -13.40
C ALA A 317 20.33 -3.00 -12.81
N ASN A 318 20.92 -2.96 -11.62
CA ASN A 318 21.68 -4.07 -11.04
C ASN A 318 21.19 -4.50 -9.66
N ASN A 319 20.63 -3.58 -8.86
CA ASN A 319 20.34 -3.79 -7.45
C ASN A 319 18.94 -3.27 -7.06
N ALA A 320 18.29 -3.99 -6.14
CA ALA A 320 17.20 -3.49 -5.34
C ALA A 320 17.73 -2.92 -4.02
N TYR A 321 17.20 -1.77 -3.60
CA TYR A 321 17.51 -1.07 -2.37
C TYR A 321 16.30 -1.15 -1.43
N VAL A 322 16.49 -1.83 -0.30
CA VAL A 322 15.40 -2.24 0.59
C VAL A 322 15.66 -1.72 1.99
N ALA A 323 14.75 -0.88 2.49
CA ALA A 323 14.77 -0.44 3.87
C ALA A 323 14.18 -1.53 4.78
N LEU A 324 14.92 -1.86 5.82
CA LEU A 324 14.47 -2.76 6.88
C LEU A 324 13.99 -1.92 8.06
N SER A 325 12.78 -2.17 8.52
CA SER A 325 12.23 -1.56 9.73
C SER A 325 12.94 -2.13 10.96
N ASP A 326 12.65 -3.39 11.34
CA ASP A 326 13.22 -4.20 12.45
C ASP A 326 13.84 -3.42 13.63
N ALA A 327 13.28 -2.26 13.94
CA ALA A 327 13.90 -1.35 14.86
C ALA A 327 13.71 -1.93 16.26
N GLY A 328 14.79 -1.95 17.03
CA GLY A 328 14.70 -2.26 18.44
C GLY A 328 13.75 -1.29 19.12
N ARG A 329 13.20 -1.72 20.25
CA ARG A 329 12.37 -0.85 21.08
C ARG A 329 12.90 -0.82 22.50
N ILE A 330 12.93 0.37 23.07
CA ILE A 330 13.24 0.60 24.48
C ILE A 330 11.94 0.86 25.24
N SER A 331 11.78 0.21 26.38
CA SER A 331 10.66 0.49 27.29
C SER A 331 10.86 1.87 27.92
N LEU A 332 9.82 2.70 27.87
CA LEU A 332 9.84 4.00 28.53
C LEU A 332 9.46 3.80 30.00
N THR A 333 10.37 4.19 30.90
CA THR A 333 10.20 4.04 32.36
C THR A 333 8.88 4.64 32.82
N TYR A 334 8.14 3.90 33.66
CA TYR A 334 6.84 4.29 34.21
C TYR A 334 5.69 4.43 33.20
N THR A 335 5.82 3.85 32.00
CA THR A 335 4.72 3.78 31.02
C THR A 335 4.57 2.36 30.47
N ALA A 336 3.41 2.05 29.88
CA ALA A 336 3.24 0.85 29.05
C ALA A 336 3.74 1.05 27.60
N SER A 337 4.31 2.22 27.30
CA SER A 337 4.77 2.60 25.98
C SER A 337 6.24 2.20 25.75
N SER A 338 6.59 2.07 24.49
CA SER A 338 7.96 1.86 24.04
C SER A 338 8.32 2.90 22.99
N ASP A 339 9.60 3.27 22.96
CA ASP A 339 10.18 4.13 21.93
C ASP A 339 11.11 3.32 21.03
N ILE A 340 11.42 3.85 19.85
CA ILE A 340 12.38 3.25 18.93
C ILE A 340 13.78 3.38 19.51
N ASP A 341 14.51 2.26 19.56
CA ASP A 341 15.93 2.24 19.87
C ASP A 341 16.72 2.62 18.61
N SER A 342 17.21 3.86 18.57
CA SER A 342 18.04 4.34 17.46
C SER A 342 19.36 3.58 17.29
N LYS A 343 19.75 2.76 18.26
CA LYS A 343 21.00 1.97 18.22
C LYS A 343 20.78 0.50 17.84
N ALA A 344 19.54 0.07 17.66
CA ALA A 344 19.24 -1.33 17.42
C ALA A 344 18.34 -1.53 16.20
N GLY A 345 18.79 -2.40 15.31
CA GLY A 345 17.98 -2.88 14.19
C GLY A 345 17.87 -1.91 13.02
N GLY A 346 17.00 -2.28 12.08
CA GLY A 346 16.77 -1.56 10.83
C GLY A 346 17.98 -1.42 9.91
N GLY A 347 17.88 -0.48 8.98
CA GLY A 347 18.93 -0.12 8.03
C GLY A 347 18.50 -0.30 6.57
N MET A 348 19.45 -0.22 5.66
CA MET A 348 19.23 -0.31 4.22
C MET A 348 20.11 -1.40 3.63
N PHE A 349 19.53 -2.25 2.79
CA PHE A 349 20.22 -3.30 2.05
C PHE A 349 20.25 -2.97 0.57
N ALA A 350 21.36 -3.27 -0.10
CA ALA A 350 21.37 -3.46 -1.55
C ALA A 350 21.44 -4.95 -1.85
N LEU A 351 20.49 -5.45 -2.65
CA LEU A 351 20.38 -6.82 -3.10
C LEU A 351 20.54 -6.88 -4.61
N ARG A 352 21.39 -7.75 -5.12
CA ARG A 352 21.61 -7.89 -6.56
C ARG A 352 20.38 -8.52 -7.21
N LEU A 353 19.86 -7.90 -8.27
CA LEU A 353 18.60 -8.31 -8.88
C LEU A 353 18.63 -9.73 -9.46
N LYS A 354 19.78 -10.18 -9.94
CA LYS A 354 19.90 -11.49 -10.63
C LYS A 354 19.75 -12.69 -9.70
N ASP A 355 20.14 -12.58 -8.43
CA ASP A 355 20.30 -13.71 -7.51
C ASP A 355 19.95 -13.38 -6.04
N GLY A 356 19.54 -12.14 -5.74
CA GLY A 356 19.22 -11.68 -4.40
C GLY A 356 20.42 -11.52 -3.48
N GLN A 357 21.66 -11.74 -3.94
CA GLN A 357 22.84 -11.63 -3.09
C GLN A 357 22.98 -10.23 -2.51
N LYS A 358 23.20 -10.15 -1.19
CA LYS A 358 23.51 -8.89 -0.51
C LYS A 358 24.80 -8.30 -1.08
N VAL A 359 24.70 -7.12 -1.66
CA VAL A 359 25.84 -6.32 -2.14
C VAL A 359 26.43 -5.53 -0.98
N TRP A 360 25.58 -4.83 -0.22
CA TRP A 360 25.97 -4.13 1.00
C TRP A 360 24.79 -3.98 1.96
N TYR A 361 25.11 -3.60 3.19
CA TYR A 361 24.16 -3.18 4.22
C TYR A 361 24.74 -1.94 4.92
N THR A 362 23.88 -0.97 5.22
CA THR A 362 24.19 0.13 6.13
C THR A 362 23.15 0.14 7.25
N PRO A 363 23.56 0.29 8.52
CA PRO A 363 22.63 0.47 9.64
C PRO A 363 21.85 1.78 9.50
N ALA A 364 20.76 1.89 10.28
CA ALA A 364 20.04 3.16 10.43
C ALA A 364 20.99 4.24 10.99
N PRO A 365 20.83 5.51 10.55
CA PRO A 365 21.70 6.63 10.95
C PRO A 365 21.51 7.08 12.40
#